data_AF-A0A1V4R4L5-F1
#
_entry.id   AF-A0A1V4R4L5-F1
#
_cell.length_a   1.000
_cell.length_b   1.000
_cell.length_c   1.000
_cell.angle_alpha   90.00
_cell.angle_beta   90.00
_cell.angle_gamma   90.00
#
_symmetry.space_group_name_H-M   'P 1'
#
loop_
_entity.id
_entity.type
_entity.pdbx_description
1 polymer ?
#
loop_
_entity_poly.entity_id
_entity_poly.type
_entity_poly.pdbx_seq_one_letter_code
_entity_poly.pdbx_strand_id
1 'polypeptide(L)'
;MIKSALDPNRFSGALVVLFLIILTFIIYGQTITYDFVWDDNGPHLVQNPYLEKLSFQSLLHFWTNPYYGMYIPVSYTAIFFITLLSKFFTGIAFNPSFFHFFNVLFHSINCILVFYFLRKILKGNAAAFIGSLIFLVHPIQAEAVSMVTEFRGLFSTFWGLLFLLSADKALSENKKKLFHTFLCLFLLCHNV
;
A
#
# COMPACT_ATOMS: atom_id res chain seq x y z
N MET A 1 -33.04 6.20 -25.18
CA MET A 1 -31.88 6.96 -24.69
C MET A 1 -31.36 6.52 -23.31
N ILE A 2 -32.18 5.96 -22.41
CA ILE A 2 -31.76 5.60 -21.04
C ILE A 2 -30.91 4.32 -20.98
N LYS A 3 -31.06 3.37 -21.92
CA LYS A 3 -30.28 2.11 -21.94
C LYS A 3 -28.78 2.30 -22.21
N SER A 4 -28.33 3.44 -22.76
CA SER A 4 -26.89 3.67 -23.01
C SER A 4 -26.14 4.21 -21.78
N ALA A 5 -26.84 4.78 -20.79
CA ALA A 5 -26.22 5.27 -19.55
C ALA A 5 -25.92 4.15 -18.55
N LEU A 6 -26.53 2.97 -18.73
CA LEU A 6 -26.41 1.80 -17.86
C LEU A 6 -25.65 0.65 -18.50
N ASP A 7 -24.89 0.89 -19.57
CA ASP A 7 -24.00 -0.14 -20.10
C ASP A 7 -22.89 -0.40 -19.07
N PRO A 8 -22.86 -1.59 -18.43
CA PRO A 8 -21.89 -1.91 -17.38
C PRO A 8 -20.45 -1.93 -17.91
N ASN A 9 -20.24 -1.84 -19.22
CA ASN A 9 -18.93 -1.80 -19.86
C ASN A 9 -18.46 -0.38 -20.24
N ARG A 10 -19.27 0.66 -20.00
CA ARG A 10 -19.01 2.02 -20.53
C ARG A 10 -18.05 2.89 -19.71
N PHE A 11 -17.66 2.48 -18.50
CA PHE A 11 -16.72 3.25 -17.70
C PHE A 11 -15.33 3.22 -18.32
N SER A 12 -14.78 4.41 -18.64
CA SER A 12 -13.36 4.49 -18.98
C SER A 12 -12.55 4.14 -17.73
N GLY A 13 -11.57 3.24 -17.88
CA GLY A 13 -10.74 2.81 -16.74
C GLY A 13 -10.06 3.99 -16.04
N ALA A 14 -9.70 5.03 -16.80
CA ALA A 14 -9.14 6.26 -16.28
C ALA A 14 -10.10 7.03 -15.35
N LEU A 15 -11.39 7.13 -15.69
CA LEU A 15 -12.38 7.79 -14.82
C LEU A 15 -12.58 7.03 -13.52
N VAL A 16 -12.62 5.68 -13.58
CA VAL A 16 -12.73 4.86 -12.36
C VAL A 16 -11.50 5.05 -11.48
N VAL A 17 -10.30 5.01 -12.06
CA VAL A 17 -9.05 5.25 -11.34
C VAL A 17 -9.05 6.63 -10.69
N LEU A 18 -9.38 7.68 -11.45
CA LEU A 18 -9.44 9.05 -10.91
C LEU A 18 -10.47 9.16 -9.78
N PHE A 19 -11.64 8.55 -9.93
CA PHE A 19 -12.68 8.52 -8.91
C PHE A 19 -12.19 7.82 -7.63
N LEU A 20 -11.56 6.65 -7.74
CA LEU A 20 -11.02 5.91 -6.59
C LEU A 20 -9.94 6.72 -5.87
N ILE A 21 -9.06 7.41 -6.60
CA ILE A 21 -8.05 8.30 -6.01
C ILE A 21 -8.73 9.40 -5.21
N ILE A 22 -9.62 10.16 -5.86
CA ILE A 22 -10.32 11.29 -5.22
C ILE A 22 -11.07 10.83 -3.98
N LEU A 23 -11.84 9.73 -4.09
CA LEU A 23 -12.63 9.22 -2.97
C LEU A 23 -11.75 8.74 -1.81
N THR A 24 -10.63 8.08 -2.09
CA THR A 24 -9.67 7.65 -1.06
C THR A 24 -9.13 8.85 -0.28
N PHE A 25 -8.73 9.91 -0.98
CA PHE A 25 -8.24 11.14 -0.34
C PHE A 25 -9.35 11.94 0.36
N ILE A 26 -10.60 11.87 -0.09
CA ILE A 26 -11.72 12.48 0.64
C ILE A 26 -11.95 11.78 1.98
N ILE A 27 -11.94 10.44 2.00
CA ILE A 27 -12.27 9.66 3.22
C ILE A 27 -11.10 9.65 4.20
N TYR A 28 -9.89 9.37 3.71
CA TYR A 28 -8.71 9.16 4.54
C TYR A 28 -7.74 10.33 4.53
N GLY A 29 -7.90 11.35 3.68
CA GLY A 29 -6.96 12.48 3.61
C GLY A 29 -6.88 13.29 4.91
N GLN A 30 -7.95 13.30 5.72
CA GLN A 30 -7.91 13.90 7.06
C GLN A 30 -6.85 13.27 7.98
N THR A 31 -6.51 11.98 7.76
CA THR A 31 -5.47 11.29 8.56
C THR A 31 -4.09 11.92 8.40
N ILE A 32 -3.84 12.66 7.31
CA ILE A 32 -2.59 13.40 7.09
C ILE A 32 -2.39 14.49 8.16
N THR A 33 -3.46 14.93 8.82
CA THR A 33 -3.37 15.93 9.91
C THR A 33 -3.25 15.30 11.30
N TYR A 34 -3.28 13.97 11.40
CA TYR A 34 -3.20 13.27 12.68
C TYR A 34 -1.76 13.15 13.16
N ASP A 35 -1.61 13.00 14.47
CA ASP A 35 -0.34 12.66 15.12
C ASP A 35 -0.14 11.15 15.17
N PHE A 36 1.10 10.72 15.45
CA PHE A 36 1.41 9.32 15.73
C PHE A 36 0.66 8.83 16.97
N VAL A 37 0.06 7.64 16.87
CA VAL A 37 -0.69 7.01 17.96
C VAL A 37 -0.22 5.58 18.22
N TRP A 38 -0.37 5.13 19.46
CA TRP A 38 -0.07 3.75 19.89
C TRP A 38 1.31 3.26 19.42
N ASP A 39 1.35 2.24 18.58
CA ASP A 39 2.56 1.57 18.10
C ASP A 39 3.44 2.46 17.21
N ASP A 40 2.89 3.55 16.67
CA ASP A 40 3.64 4.55 15.90
C ASP A 40 4.70 5.24 16.78
N ASN A 41 4.37 5.48 18.05
CA ASN A 41 5.34 6.00 19.02
C ASN A 41 6.27 4.92 19.57
N GLY A 42 6.09 3.67 19.16
CA GLY A 42 6.78 2.50 19.68
C GLY A 42 8.05 2.13 18.90
N PRO A 43 8.58 0.92 19.18
CA PRO A 43 9.88 0.48 18.67
C PRO A 43 9.91 0.28 17.16
N HIS A 44 8.76 0.10 16.50
CA HIS A 44 8.68 -0.16 15.07
C HIS A 44 8.78 1.10 14.21
N LEU A 45 8.64 2.30 14.79
CA LEU A 45 8.71 3.56 14.06
C LEU A 45 9.52 4.61 14.82
N VAL A 46 8.91 5.39 15.72
CA VAL A 46 9.58 6.57 16.32
C VAL A 46 10.73 6.18 17.25
N GLN A 47 10.58 5.13 18.06
CA GLN A 47 11.63 4.66 18.98
C GLN A 47 12.59 3.67 18.32
N ASN A 48 12.58 3.56 16.98
CA ASN A 48 13.45 2.64 16.27
C ASN A 48 14.86 3.25 16.10
N PRO A 49 15.90 2.72 16.78
CA PRO A 49 17.25 3.29 16.68
C PRO A 49 17.85 3.17 15.27
N TYR A 50 17.35 2.24 14.46
CA TYR A 50 17.78 2.05 13.06
C TYR A 50 17.09 3.02 12.09
N LEU A 51 15.93 3.57 12.46
CA LEU A 51 15.29 4.65 11.69
C LEU A 51 15.76 6.04 12.14
N GLU A 52 16.21 6.18 13.38
CA GLU A 52 16.87 7.39 13.86
C GLU A 52 18.23 7.58 13.17
N LYS A 53 19.05 6.52 13.15
CA LYS A 53 20.35 6.50 12.47
C LYS A 53 20.16 6.01 11.04
N LEU A 54 19.75 6.90 10.14
CA LEU A 54 19.56 6.63 8.71
C LEU A 54 20.90 6.33 8.00
N SER A 55 21.47 5.15 8.25
CA SER A 55 22.75 4.69 7.71
C SER A 55 22.60 3.38 6.94
N PHE A 56 23.61 3.06 6.13
CA PHE A 56 23.66 1.78 5.43
C PHE A 56 23.67 0.59 6.40
N GLN A 57 24.32 0.73 7.57
CA GLN A 57 24.32 -0.31 8.60
C GLN A 57 22.93 -0.57 9.17
N SER A 58 22.13 0.48 9.36
CA SER A 58 20.73 0.35 9.80
C SER A 58 19.87 -0.36 8.76
N LEU A 59 20.05 -0.01 7.49
CA LEU A 59 19.37 -0.72 6.40
C LEU A 59 19.78 -2.19 6.39
N LEU A 60 21.09 -2.48 6.42
CA LEU A 60 21.61 -3.85 6.44
C LEU A 60 21.11 -4.66 7.64
N HIS A 61 20.93 -4.02 8.80
CA HIS A 61 20.38 -4.68 10.00
C HIS A 61 19.01 -5.28 9.71
N PHE A 62 18.09 -4.54 9.09
CA PHE A 62 16.76 -5.04 8.75
C PHE A 62 16.78 -6.25 7.82
N TRP A 63 17.76 -6.33 6.91
CA TRP A 63 17.91 -7.45 5.97
C TRP A 63 18.57 -8.68 6.60
N THR A 64 19.32 -8.52 7.68
CA THR A 64 20.14 -9.58 8.27
C THR A 64 19.59 -10.12 9.59
N ASN A 65 18.74 -9.34 10.30
CA ASN A 65 18.24 -9.70 11.61
C ASN A 65 16.75 -9.37 11.74
N PRO A 66 15.97 -10.20 12.46
CA PRO A 66 14.64 -9.81 12.91
C PRO A 66 14.75 -8.66 13.92
N TYR A 67 13.74 -7.78 13.93
CA TYR A 67 13.68 -6.64 14.85
C TYR A 67 12.33 -6.61 15.58
N TYR A 68 12.38 -6.62 16.91
CA TYR A 68 11.19 -6.71 17.78
C TYR A 68 10.24 -7.85 17.39
N GLY A 69 10.79 -9.06 17.18
CA GLY A 69 10.01 -10.25 16.84
C GLY A 69 9.49 -10.29 15.39
N MET A 70 9.83 -9.30 14.54
CA MET A 70 9.39 -9.25 13.15
C MET A 70 10.55 -9.29 12.16
N TYR A 71 10.45 -10.15 11.15
CA TYR A 71 11.34 -10.15 9.99
C TYR A 71 10.60 -9.67 8.74
N ILE A 72 10.62 -8.36 8.52
CA ILE A 72 9.90 -7.66 7.44
C ILE A 72 10.82 -6.67 6.70
N PRO A 73 11.98 -7.13 6.18
CA PRO A 73 13.04 -6.27 5.65
C PRO A 73 12.58 -5.31 4.54
N VAL A 74 11.64 -5.74 3.69
CA VAL A 74 11.14 -4.91 2.59
C VAL A 74 10.28 -3.77 3.12
N SER A 75 9.42 -4.03 4.11
CA SER A 75 8.62 -2.99 4.75
C SER A 75 9.50 -2.01 5.53
N TYR A 76 10.49 -2.48 6.29
CA TYR A 76 11.43 -1.57 6.96
C TYR A 76 12.27 -0.76 5.99
N THR A 77 12.66 -1.33 4.84
CA THR A 77 13.36 -0.59 3.79
C THR A 77 12.50 0.55 3.26
N ALA A 78 11.22 0.30 2.99
CA ALA A 78 10.31 1.35 2.54
C ALA A 78 10.10 2.43 3.62
N ILE A 79 9.90 2.03 4.89
CA ILE A 79 9.80 2.97 6.02
C ILE A 79 11.09 3.80 6.15
N PHE A 80 12.27 3.18 6.05
CA PHE A 80 13.56 3.87 6.06
C PHE A 80 13.64 4.97 4.99
N PHE A 81 13.21 4.67 3.76
CA PHE A 81 13.17 5.67 2.71
C PHE A 81 12.10 6.75 2.95
N ILE A 82 10.93 6.40 3.50
CA ILE A 82 9.92 7.39 3.90
C ILE A 82 10.48 8.33 4.97
N THR A 83 11.17 7.82 5.99
CA THR A 83 11.85 8.62 7.02
C THR A 83 12.92 9.53 6.41
N LEU A 84 13.71 9.01 5.47
CA LEU A 84 14.72 9.80 4.75
C LEU A 84 14.09 10.95 3.95
N LEU A 85 13.02 10.66 3.21
CA LEU A 85 12.28 11.66 2.43
C LEU A 85 11.58 12.67 3.35
N SER A 86 11.00 12.23 4.47
CA SER A 86 10.41 13.09 5.48
C SER A 86 11.43 14.10 5.98
N LYS A 87 12.62 13.63 6.35
CA LYS A 87 13.74 14.49 6.77
C LYS A 87 14.16 15.46 5.67
N PHE A 88 14.25 14.99 4.43
CA PHE A 88 14.68 15.80 3.29
C PHE A 88 13.68 16.92 2.96
N PHE A 89 12.38 16.64 2.92
CA PHE A 89 11.36 17.61 2.52
C PHE A 89 10.86 18.49 3.66
N THR A 90 10.81 17.98 4.89
CA THR A 90 10.23 18.70 6.04
C THR A 90 11.26 19.17 7.06
N GLY A 91 12.50 18.68 6.99
CA GLY A 91 13.51 18.84 8.04
C GLY A 91 13.29 17.94 9.26
N ILE A 92 12.16 17.23 9.34
CA ILE A 92 11.76 16.38 10.47
C ILE A 92 11.74 14.92 10.00
N ALA A 93 12.55 14.07 10.63
CA ALA A 93 12.66 12.66 10.22
C ALA A 93 11.34 11.89 10.42
N PHE A 94 10.63 12.17 11.53
CA PHE A 94 9.37 11.54 11.88
C PHE A 94 8.24 12.58 11.84
N ASN A 95 7.87 13.04 10.65
CA ASN A 95 6.73 13.97 10.47
C ASN A 95 5.44 13.17 10.25
N PRO A 96 4.45 13.19 11.18
CA PRO A 96 3.24 12.36 11.06
C PRO A 96 2.52 12.49 9.73
N SER A 97 2.34 13.73 9.25
CA SER A 97 1.67 14.02 7.98
C SER A 97 2.34 13.34 6.80
N PHE A 98 3.67 13.31 6.77
CA PHE A 98 4.41 12.67 5.69
C PHE A 98 4.16 11.16 5.65
N PHE A 99 4.11 10.50 6.80
CA PHE A 99 3.87 9.06 6.88
C PHE A 99 2.41 8.70 6.57
N HIS A 100 1.45 9.42 7.14
CA HIS A 100 0.03 9.22 6.82
C HIS A 100 -0.24 9.45 5.33
N PHE A 101 0.43 10.41 4.68
CA PHE A 101 0.33 10.60 3.24
C PHE A 101 0.70 9.32 2.47
N PHE A 102 1.79 8.64 2.84
CA PHE A 102 2.18 7.38 2.20
C PHE A 102 1.17 6.26 2.47
N ASN A 103 0.57 6.18 3.66
CA ASN A 103 -0.52 5.23 3.91
C ASN A 103 -1.71 5.47 2.97
N VAL A 104 -2.20 6.71 2.90
CA VAL A 104 -3.33 7.06 2.03
C VAL A 104 -2.99 6.80 0.55
N LEU A 105 -1.76 7.11 0.14
CA LEU A 105 -1.27 6.86 -1.21
C LEU A 105 -1.27 5.36 -1.54
N PHE A 106 -0.70 4.52 -0.67
CA PHE A 106 -0.65 3.08 -0.92
C PHE A 106 -2.03 2.43 -0.84
N HIS A 107 -2.92 2.90 0.02
CA HIS A 107 -4.31 2.46 0.02
C HIS A 107 -5.03 2.81 -1.29
N SER A 108 -4.81 4.01 -1.81
CA SER A 108 -5.35 4.45 -3.11
C SER A 108 -4.85 3.55 -4.25
N ILE A 109 -3.55 3.23 -4.26
CA ILE A 109 -2.96 2.29 -5.21
C ILE A 109 -3.58 0.89 -5.04
N ASN A 110 -3.74 0.39 -3.82
CA ASN A 110 -4.35 -0.90 -3.55
C ASN A 110 -5.80 -0.95 -4.05
N CYS A 111 -6.60 0.10 -3.87
CA CYS A 111 -7.97 0.19 -4.41
C CYS A 111 -7.99 0.07 -5.93
N ILE A 112 -7.04 0.72 -6.62
CA ILE A 112 -6.87 0.62 -8.08
C ILE A 112 -6.48 -0.81 -8.49
N LEU A 113 -5.53 -1.42 -7.78
CA LEU A 113 -5.10 -2.79 -8.07
C LEU A 113 -6.23 -3.80 -7.84
N VAL A 114 -7.03 -3.62 -6.79
CA VAL A 114 -8.25 -4.41 -6.53
C VAL A 114 -9.24 -4.25 -7.68
N PHE A 115 -9.48 -3.03 -8.17
CA PHE A 115 -10.35 -2.82 -9.34
C PHE A 115 -9.87 -3.62 -10.56
N TYR A 116 -8.58 -3.55 -10.91
CA TYR A 116 -8.04 -4.31 -12.03
C TYR A 116 -8.08 -5.83 -11.81
N PHE A 117 -7.84 -6.28 -10.58
CA PHE A 117 -7.91 -7.69 -10.21
C PHE A 117 -9.34 -8.23 -10.34
N LEU A 118 -10.33 -7.51 -9.80
CA LEU A 118 -11.73 -7.90 -9.93
C LEU A 118 -12.22 -7.81 -11.38
N ARG A 119 -11.75 -6.84 -12.16
CA ARG A 119 -12.09 -6.74 -13.58
C ARG A 119 -11.64 -7.98 -14.36
N LYS A 120 -10.46 -8.49 -14.01
CA LYS A 120 -9.86 -9.69 -14.59
C LYS A 120 -10.68 -10.96 -14.26
N ILE A 121 -11.14 -11.09 -13.02
CA ILE A 121 -11.86 -12.29 -12.56
C ILE A 121 -13.35 -12.25 -12.93
N LEU A 122 -14.03 -11.13 -12.66
CA LEU A 122 -15.48 -11.00 -12.81
C LEU A 122 -15.92 -10.67 -14.24
N LYS A 123 -14.98 -10.25 -15.11
CA LYS A 123 -15.21 -9.89 -16.52
C LYS A 123 -16.31 -8.83 -16.74
N GLY A 124 -16.60 -7.99 -15.74
CA GLY A 124 -17.55 -6.89 -15.81
C GLY A 124 -17.08 -5.66 -15.03
N ASN A 125 -17.12 -4.46 -15.66
CA ASN A 125 -16.55 -3.25 -15.04
C ASN A 125 -17.37 -2.77 -13.84
N ALA A 126 -18.69 -2.89 -13.89
CA ALA A 126 -19.57 -2.48 -12.79
C ALA A 126 -19.32 -3.30 -11.51
N ALA A 127 -19.24 -4.64 -11.63
CA ALA A 127 -18.98 -5.51 -10.48
C ALA A 127 -17.58 -5.26 -9.89
N ALA A 128 -16.57 -5.07 -10.74
CA ALA A 128 -15.22 -4.72 -10.30
C ALA A 128 -15.17 -3.36 -9.59
N PHE A 129 -15.89 -2.37 -10.11
CA PHE A 129 -15.99 -1.05 -9.50
C PHE A 129 -16.64 -1.12 -8.12
N ILE A 130 -17.81 -1.76 -8.01
CA ILE A 130 -18.52 -1.93 -6.73
C ILE A 130 -17.63 -2.67 -5.73
N GLY A 131 -16.96 -3.76 -6.14
CA GLY A 131 -16.06 -4.49 -5.25
C GLY A 131 -14.86 -3.65 -4.78
N SER A 132 -14.28 -2.82 -5.65
CA SER A 132 -13.21 -1.90 -5.25
C SER A 132 -13.69 -0.80 -4.31
N LEU A 133 -14.95 -0.33 -4.45
CA LEU A 133 -15.54 0.62 -3.53
C LEU A 133 -15.78 0.00 -2.16
N ILE A 134 -16.31 -1.24 -2.13
CA ILE A 134 -16.50 -1.98 -0.88
C ILE A 134 -15.16 -2.11 -0.17
N PHE A 135 -14.10 -2.50 -0.87
CA PHE A 135 -12.74 -2.56 -0.30
C PHE A 135 -12.29 -1.20 0.24
N LEU A 136 -12.43 -0.12 -0.54
CA LEU A 136 -11.99 1.23 -0.18
C LEU A 136 -12.62 1.72 1.13
N VAL A 137 -13.93 1.54 1.29
CA VAL A 137 -14.71 2.06 2.43
C VAL A 137 -14.86 1.07 3.59
N HIS A 138 -14.35 -0.15 3.45
CA HIS A 138 -14.55 -1.19 4.46
C HIS A 138 -13.94 -0.74 5.80
N PRO A 139 -14.65 -0.86 6.94
CA PRO A 139 -14.15 -0.40 8.25
C PRO A 139 -12.78 -0.99 8.65
N ILE A 140 -12.48 -2.22 8.21
CA ILE A 140 -11.17 -2.85 8.43
C ILE A 140 -9.99 -2.04 7.85
N GLN A 141 -10.23 -1.22 6.81
CA GLN A 141 -9.21 -0.37 6.22
C GLN A 141 -8.95 0.89 7.03
N ALA A 142 -9.90 1.29 7.89
CA ALA A 142 -9.73 2.51 8.68
C ALA A 142 -8.47 2.44 9.55
N GLU A 143 -8.30 1.34 10.28
CA GLU A 143 -7.11 1.09 11.11
C GLU A 143 -5.83 1.00 10.26
N ALA A 144 -5.88 0.22 9.17
CA ALA A 144 -4.73 0.03 8.28
C ALA A 144 -4.23 1.34 7.65
N VAL A 145 -5.13 2.28 7.39
CA VAL A 145 -4.78 3.59 6.79
C VAL A 145 -4.43 4.61 7.86
N SER A 146 -5.15 4.63 8.98
CA SER A 146 -4.96 5.64 10.03
C SER A 146 -3.75 5.38 10.92
N MET A 147 -3.31 4.13 11.11
CA MET A 147 -2.12 3.83 11.92
C MET A 147 -0.89 3.73 11.02
N VAL A 148 0.14 4.55 11.26
CA VAL A 148 1.30 4.66 10.35
C VAL A 148 2.06 3.35 10.26
N THR A 149 2.21 2.65 11.38
CA THR A 149 2.93 1.39 11.44
C THR A 149 2.29 0.31 10.56
N GLU A 150 0.98 0.37 10.30
CA GLU A 150 0.29 -0.54 9.36
C GLU A 150 0.60 -0.30 7.89
N PHE A 151 1.47 0.67 7.58
CA PHE A 151 2.13 0.76 6.28
C PHE A 151 2.65 -0.61 5.79
N ARG A 152 3.15 -1.46 6.69
CA ARG A 152 3.60 -2.83 6.38
C ARG A 152 2.49 -3.67 5.72
N GLY A 153 1.27 -3.58 6.24
CA GLY A 153 0.10 -4.30 5.73
C GLY A 153 -0.36 -3.75 4.37
N LEU A 154 -0.38 -2.42 4.23
CA LEU A 154 -0.70 -1.77 2.94
C LEU A 154 0.34 -2.12 1.86
N PHE A 155 1.62 -2.11 2.22
CA PHE A 155 2.71 -2.40 1.29
C PHE A 155 2.78 -3.89 0.93
N SER A 156 2.52 -4.79 1.88
CA SER A 156 2.34 -6.21 1.60
C SER A 156 1.17 -6.43 0.64
N THR A 157 0.01 -5.82 0.89
CA THR A 157 -1.17 -5.91 0.00
C THR A 157 -0.84 -5.46 -1.42
N PHE A 158 -0.07 -4.38 -1.57
CA PHE A 158 0.39 -3.88 -2.86
C PHE A 158 1.19 -4.94 -3.64
N TRP A 159 2.20 -5.55 -3.01
CA TRP A 159 2.98 -6.60 -3.66
C TRP A 159 2.17 -7.87 -3.93
N GLY A 160 1.28 -8.25 -3.02
CA GLY A 160 0.38 -9.39 -3.19
C GLY A 160 -0.57 -9.21 -4.38
N LEU A 161 -1.15 -8.03 -4.56
CA LEU A 161 -2.01 -7.72 -5.70
C LEU A 161 -1.23 -7.68 -7.03
N LEU A 162 -0.01 -7.12 -7.04
CA LEU A 162 0.86 -7.17 -8.22
C LEU A 162 1.23 -8.61 -8.60
N PHE A 163 1.53 -9.44 -7.60
CA PHE A 163 1.74 -10.88 -7.79
C PHE A 163 0.53 -11.53 -8.48
N LEU A 164 -0.68 -11.35 -7.93
CA LEU A 164 -1.92 -11.92 -8.49
C LEU A 164 -2.23 -11.42 -9.91
N LEU A 165 -2.00 -10.13 -10.18
CA LEU A 165 -2.20 -9.55 -11.50
C LEU A 165 -1.21 -10.11 -12.53
N SER A 166 0.03 -10.39 -12.11
CA SER A 166 1.09 -10.92 -12.97
C SER A 166 0.96 -12.40 -13.34
N ALA A 167 0.09 -13.15 -12.64
CA ALA A 167 -0.06 -14.61 -12.80
C ALA A 167 -0.30 -15.04 -14.26
N ASP A 168 -1.19 -14.37 -14.99
CA ASP A 168 -1.52 -14.74 -16.37
C ASP A 168 -0.33 -14.52 -17.30
N LYS A 169 0.39 -13.40 -17.13
CA LYS A 169 1.58 -13.08 -17.94
C LYS A 169 2.73 -14.04 -17.63
N ALA A 170 2.81 -14.57 -16.42
CA ALA A 170 3.77 -15.59 -16.06
C ALA A 170 3.51 -16.90 -16.81
N LEU A 171 2.23 -17.23 -17.02
CA LEU A 171 1.77 -18.42 -17.74
C LEU A 171 1.84 -18.24 -19.27
N SER A 172 1.49 -17.06 -19.80
CA SER A 172 1.38 -16.82 -21.25
C SER A 172 2.64 -16.26 -21.91
N GLU A 173 3.37 -15.35 -21.25
CA GLU A 173 4.49 -14.59 -21.82
C GLU A 173 5.85 -15.03 -21.24
N ASN A 174 5.89 -16.15 -20.50
CA ASN A 174 7.07 -16.66 -19.79
C ASN A 174 7.74 -15.61 -18.87
N LYS A 175 6.98 -14.64 -18.35
CA LYS A 175 7.45 -13.61 -17.40
C LYS A 175 7.55 -14.13 -15.96
N LYS A 176 8.00 -15.38 -15.81
CA LYS A 176 8.11 -16.07 -14.51
C LYS A 176 8.99 -15.30 -13.53
N LYS A 177 10.06 -14.64 -13.99
CA LYS A 177 10.94 -13.85 -13.11
C LYS A 177 10.16 -12.77 -12.36
N LEU A 178 9.33 -11.98 -13.05
CA LEU A 178 8.54 -10.89 -12.44
C LEU A 178 7.56 -11.42 -11.39
N PHE A 179 6.90 -12.53 -11.68
CA PHE A 179 5.96 -13.20 -10.77
C PHE A 179 6.66 -13.65 -9.47
N HIS A 180 7.81 -14.33 -9.57
CA HIS A 180 8.57 -14.75 -8.40
C HIS A 180 9.12 -13.54 -7.64
N THR A 181 9.54 -12.47 -8.31
CA THR A 181 9.96 -11.24 -7.65
C THR A 181 8.84 -10.64 -6.79
N PHE A 182 7.62 -10.48 -7.32
CA PHE A 182 6.50 -9.97 -6.52
C PHE A 182 6.11 -10.89 -5.38
N LEU A 183 6.16 -12.21 -5.59
CA LEU A 183 5.94 -13.18 -4.51
C LEU A 183 6.98 -13.03 -3.40
N CYS A 184 8.28 -12.98 -3.75
CA CYS A 184 9.34 -12.78 -2.77
C CYS A 184 9.16 -11.46 -2.01
N LEU A 185 8.83 -10.36 -2.71
CA LEU A 185 8.60 -9.06 -2.06
C LEU A 185 7.39 -9.09 -1.12
N PHE A 186 6.29 -9.74 -1.52
CA PHE A 186 5.12 -9.94 -0.67
C PHE A 186 5.48 -10.70 0.62
N LEU A 187 6.19 -11.83 0.48
CA LEU A 187 6.61 -12.65 1.62
C LEU A 187 7.61 -11.93 2.53
N LEU A 188 8.46 -11.05 2.00
CA LEU A 188 9.42 -10.27 2.78
C LEU A 188 8.82 -8.99 3.40
N CYS A 189 7.57 -8.65 3.06
CA CYS A 189 6.83 -7.55 3.69
C CYS A 189 6.00 -8.00 4.91
N HIS A 190 5.65 -9.29 4.96
CA HIS A 190 4.79 -9.87 5.98
C HIS A 190 5.60 -10.85 6.82
N ASN A 191 5.46 -10.79 8.15
CA ASN A 191 6.10 -11.77 9.02
C ASN A 191 5.39 -13.11 8.78
N VAL A 192 6.11 -14.12 8.29
CA VAL A 192 5.58 -15.48 8.10
C VAL A 192 5.51 -16.20 9.43
#